data_AF-A0A352PNV2-F1
#
_entry.id   AF-A0A352PNV2-F1
#
_cell.length_a   1.000
_cell.length_b   1.000
_cell.length_c   1.000
_cell.angle_alpha   90.00
_cell.angle_beta   90.00
_cell.angle_gamma   90.00
#
_symmetry.space_group_name_H-M   'P 1'
#
loop_
_entity.id
_entity.type
_entity.pdbx_description
1 polymer ?
#
loop_
_entity_poly.entity_id
_entity_poly.type
_entity_poly.pdbx_seq_one_letter_code
_entity_poly.pdbx_strand_id
1 'polypeptide(L)'
;VGRFFWREDLVLTEGYKRSQRPKIEVFRKVVEPQPICTTEDNLMALVSDDLKEAAVPVFSFGDVAGVADLIETRFLKDRKPSEVLVRLDGRKLPLNDFVKDFVVGTILGMLGSLRGWKKPRSIDIHIEQE
;
A
#
# COMPACT_ATOMS: atom_id res chain seq x y z
N VAL A 1 -10.40 7.91 -3.61
CA VAL A 1 -9.88 6.56 -3.95
C VAL A 1 -10.66 5.49 -3.21
N GLY A 2 -10.61 5.42 -1.87
CA GLY A 2 -11.27 4.33 -1.10
C GLY A 2 -12.80 4.18 -1.22
N ARG A 3 -13.52 5.15 -1.81
CA ARG A 3 -14.95 4.99 -2.15
C ARG A 3 -15.18 4.06 -3.35
N PHE A 4 -14.23 4.01 -4.29
CA PHE A 4 -14.37 3.29 -5.57
C PHE A 4 -13.41 2.11 -5.68
N PHE A 5 -12.22 2.23 -5.07
CA PHE A 5 -11.15 1.22 -5.13
C PHE A 5 -10.82 0.77 -3.71
N TRP A 6 -11.59 -0.17 -3.18
CA TRP A 6 -11.48 -0.67 -1.80
C TRP A 6 -11.02 -2.13 -1.74
N ARG A 7 -10.80 -2.78 -2.89
CA ARG A 7 -10.33 -4.18 -2.97
C ARG A 7 -8.94 -4.31 -3.59
N GLU A 8 -8.41 -3.21 -4.10
CA GLU A 8 -7.14 -3.12 -4.79
C GLU A 8 -6.01 -2.88 -3.79
N ASP A 9 -4.92 -3.61 -3.96
CA ASP A 9 -3.72 -3.42 -3.12
C ASP A 9 -2.95 -2.16 -3.51
N LEU A 10 -3.03 -1.77 -4.79
CA LEU A 10 -2.36 -0.60 -5.35
C LEU A 10 -3.24 0.06 -6.42
N VAL A 11 -3.26 1.40 -6.44
CA VAL A 11 -3.89 2.19 -7.49
C VAL A 11 -2.84 3.11 -8.10
N LEU A 12 -2.55 2.91 -9.38
CA LEU A 12 -1.65 3.76 -10.16
C LEU A 12 -2.45 4.79 -10.93
N THR A 13 -1.95 6.02 -10.97
CA THR A 13 -2.58 7.12 -11.70
C THR A 13 -1.54 7.84 -12.54
N GLU A 14 -1.86 8.10 -13.80
CA GLU A 14 -1.05 8.93 -14.67
C GLU A 14 -1.49 10.41 -14.58
N GLY A 15 -0.54 11.34 -14.52
CA GLY A 15 -0.80 12.76 -14.38
C GLY A 15 -0.90 13.22 -12.92
N TYR A 16 -1.85 14.11 -12.62
CA TYR A 16 -2.07 14.66 -11.27
C TYR A 16 -0.82 15.25 -10.59
N LYS A 17 -0.01 15.98 -11.36
CA LYS A 17 1.29 16.55 -10.93
C LYS A 17 1.20 17.34 -9.61
N ARG A 18 0.08 18.03 -9.36
CA ARG A 18 -0.18 18.83 -8.15
C ARG A 18 -0.90 18.08 -7.01
N SER A 19 -1.14 16.78 -7.14
CA SER A 19 -1.74 16.00 -6.05
C SER A 19 -0.73 15.74 -4.94
N GLN A 20 -1.21 15.57 -3.70
CA GLN A 20 -0.39 15.21 -2.55
C GLN A 20 -0.08 13.70 -2.46
N ARG A 21 -0.24 12.96 -3.56
CA ARG A 21 0.05 11.52 -3.60
C ARG A 21 1.52 11.29 -3.96
N PRO A 22 2.16 10.23 -3.43
CA PRO A 22 3.50 9.84 -3.85
C PRO A 22 3.54 9.64 -5.37
N LYS A 23 4.59 10.13 -6.02
CA LYS A 23 4.70 10.10 -7.48
C LYS A 23 6.10 9.77 -7.97
N ILE A 24 6.13 9.09 -9.10
CA ILE A 24 7.34 8.84 -9.88
C ILE A 24 7.19 9.72 -11.13
N GLU A 25 8.15 10.60 -11.36
CA GLU A 25 8.15 11.43 -12.56
C GLU A 25 9.02 10.80 -13.63
N VAL A 26 8.44 10.64 -14.82
CA VAL A 26 9.17 10.24 -16.03
C VAL A 26 9.60 11.53 -16.73
N PHE A 27 10.89 11.84 -16.65
CA PHE A 27 11.45 13.10 -17.15
C PHE A 27 12.31 12.86 -18.40
N ARG A 28 12.12 13.71 -19.41
CA ARG A 28 12.93 13.74 -20.63
C ARG A 28 13.31 15.18 -20.94
N LYS A 29 14.61 15.46 -21.05
CA LYS A 29 15.12 16.82 -21.30
C LYS A 29 14.64 17.42 -22.64
N VAL A 30 14.33 16.56 -23.61
CA VAL A 30 13.79 16.98 -24.92
C VAL A 30 12.34 17.49 -24.84
N VAL A 31 11.59 17.09 -23.80
CA VAL A 31 10.19 17.49 -23.61
C VAL A 31 10.10 18.71 -22.68
N GLU A 32 10.82 18.66 -21.56
CA GLU A 32 10.88 19.75 -20.57
C GLU A 32 12.33 19.98 -20.17
N PRO A 33 12.76 21.23 -19.91
CA PRO A 33 14.16 21.53 -19.59
C PRO A 33 14.58 21.00 -18.21
N GLN A 34 13.62 20.77 -17.31
CA GLN A 34 13.82 20.33 -15.92
C GLN A 34 12.61 19.54 -15.41
N PRO A 35 12.78 18.66 -14.40
CA PRO A 35 11.66 17.98 -13.75
C PRO A 35 10.62 18.97 -13.23
N ILE A 36 9.36 18.59 -13.31
CA ILE A 36 8.23 19.43 -12.90
C ILE A 36 7.98 19.29 -11.40
N CYS A 37 8.13 18.08 -10.86
CA CYS A 37 7.89 17.80 -9.46
C CYS A 37 9.18 17.90 -8.66
N THR A 38 9.03 18.31 -7.41
CA THR A 38 10.10 18.34 -6.41
C THR A 38 9.77 17.40 -5.25
N THR A 39 10.69 17.27 -4.29
CA THR A 39 10.43 16.51 -3.05
C THR A 39 9.25 17.08 -2.26
N GLU A 40 9.00 18.40 -2.33
CA GLU A 40 7.84 19.05 -1.71
C GLU A 40 6.51 18.60 -2.34
N ASP A 41 6.55 18.16 -3.60
CA ASP A 41 5.40 17.59 -4.30
C ASP A 41 5.19 16.10 -3.96
N ASN A 42 5.90 15.51 -3.01
CA ASN A 42 5.91 14.06 -2.76
C ASN A 42 6.51 13.24 -3.92
N LEU A 43 7.44 13.82 -4.67
CA LEU A 43 8.26 13.06 -5.61
C LEU A 43 9.09 12.04 -4.84
N MET A 44 8.99 10.76 -5.22
CA MET A 44 9.72 9.67 -4.58
C MET A 44 10.78 9.02 -5.47
N ALA A 45 10.71 9.23 -6.79
CA ALA A 45 11.73 8.78 -7.74
C ALA A 45 11.58 9.49 -9.08
N LEU A 46 12.66 9.49 -9.87
CA LEU A 46 12.69 9.93 -11.26
C LEU A 46 13.02 8.75 -12.18
N VAL A 47 12.44 8.77 -13.37
CA VAL A 47 12.88 7.92 -14.49
C VAL A 47 13.45 8.85 -15.56
N SER A 48 14.77 8.80 -15.77
CA SER A 48 15.48 9.65 -16.71
C SER A 48 16.89 9.14 -16.98
N ASP A 49 17.35 9.27 -18.22
CA ASP A 49 18.77 9.07 -18.59
C ASP A 49 19.56 10.39 -18.60
N ASP A 50 18.85 11.53 -18.53
CA ASP A 50 19.41 12.89 -18.61
C ASP A 50 19.85 13.43 -17.24
N LEU A 51 19.44 12.78 -16.14
CA LEU A 51 19.72 13.19 -14.76
C LEU A 51 20.50 12.09 -14.04
N LYS A 52 21.66 12.45 -13.49
CA LYS A 52 22.50 11.52 -12.72
C LYS A 52 22.49 11.80 -11.21
N GLU A 53 22.16 13.02 -10.82
CA GLU A 53 22.09 13.43 -9.42
C GLU A 53 20.74 14.12 -9.15
N ALA A 54 20.00 13.59 -8.16
CA ALA A 54 18.75 14.14 -7.69
C ALA A 54 18.58 13.82 -6.19
N ALA A 55 17.67 14.54 -5.52
CA ALA A 55 17.35 14.28 -4.12
C ALA A 55 16.56 12.98 -3.88
N VAL A 56 16.18 12.29 -4.96
CA VAL A 56 15.42 11.03 -4.95
C VAL A 56 16.12 10.01 -5.86
N PRO A 57 15.86 8.70 -5.68
CA PRO A 57 16.37 7.68 -6.59
C PRO A 57 16.04 7.99 -8.06
N VAL A 58 17.03 7.79 -8.94
CA VAL A 58 16.88 7.96 -10.39
C VAL A 58 17.09 6.62 -11.07
N PHE A 59 16.13 6.24 -11.90
CA PHE A 59 16.13 5.01 -12.68
C PHE A 59 16.28 5.35 -14.16
N SER A 60 16.96 4.49 -14.92
CA SER A 60 16.97 4.60 -16.38
C SER A 60 15.61 4.17 -16.96
N PHE A 61 15.34 4.52 -18.22
CA PHE A 61 14.12 4.05 -18.90
C PHE A 61 14.03 2.51 -19.04
N GLY A 62 15.18 1.83 -19.03
CA GLY A 62 15.25 0.38 -19.09
C GLY A 62 15.09 -0.32 -17.73
N ASP A 63 15.19 0.42 -16.63
CA ASP A 63 15.16 -0.15 -15.27
C ASP A 63 13.74 -0.29 -14.71
N VAL A 64 12.91 -1.01 -15.46
CA VAL A 64 11.52 -1.31 -15.08
C VAL A 64 11.47 -2.12 -13.78
N ALA A 65 12.42 -3.04 -13.61
CA ALA A 65 12.53 -3.87 -12.41
C ALA A 65 12.82 -3.03 -11.16
N GLY A 66 13.77 -2.11 -11.21
CA GLY A 66 14.09 -1.24 -10.09
C GLY A 66 12.92 -0.33 -9.69
N VAL A 67 12.17 0.19 -10.66
CA VAL A 67 10.95 0.96 -10.39
C VAL A 67 9.87 0.10 -9.74
N ALA A 68 9.64 -1.13 -10.24
CA ALA A 68 8.69 -2.05 -9.64
C ALA A 68 9.09 -2.42 -8.20
N ASP A 69 10.36 -2.73 -7.97
CA ASP A 69 10.89 -3.06 -6.65
C ASP A 69 10.72 -1.91 -5.65
N LEU A 70 10.92 -0.66 -6.09
CA LEU A 70 10.65 0.52 -5.26
C LEU A 70 9.18 0.57 -4.84
N ILE A 71 8.25 0.40 -5.79
CA ILE A 71 6.80 0.43 -5.53
C ILE A 71 6.41 -0.69 -4.55
N GLU A 72 6.84 -1.92 -4.81
CA GLU A 72 6.55 -3.06 -3.97
C GLU A 72 7.10 -2.89 -2.55
N THR A 73 8.36 -2.48 -2.43
CA THR A 73 9.01 -2.29 -1.13
C THR A 73 8.31 -1.20 -0.34
N ARG A 74 7.88 -0.12 -0.99
CA ARG A 74 7.30 1.03 -0.30
C ARG A 74 5.84 0.84 0.10
N PHE A 75 5.08 0.04 -0.65
CA PHE A 75 3.61 -0.03 -0.51
C PHE A 75 3.05 -1.45 -0.30
N LEU A 76 3.79 -2.51 -0.62
CA LEU A 76 3.28 -3.89 -0.63
C LEU A 76 4.01 -4.84 0.34
N LYS A 77 5.35 -4.79 0.44
CA LYS A 77 6.14 -5.80 1.18
C LYS A 77 5.89 -5.84 2.71
N ASP A 78 5.52 -4.72 3.33
CA ASP A 78 5.20 -4.67 4.77
C ASP A 78 3.70 -4.88 5.09
N ARG A 79 2.86 -4.97 4.06
CA ARG A 79 1.45 -5.33 4.23
C ARG A 79 1.37 -6.85 4.34
N LYS A 80 1.33 -7.37 5.56
CA LYS A 80 0.68 -8.66 5.83
C LYS A 80 -0.77 -8.36 6.18
N PRO A 81 -1.68 -8.21 5.19
CA PRO A 81 -3.08 -8.08 5.53
C PRO A 81 -3.46 -9.31 6.35
N SER A 82 -3.89 -9.07 7.58
CA SER A 82 -4.59 -10.13 8.30
C SER A 82 -5.89 -10.34 7.52
N GLU A 83 -6.02 -11.46 6.84
CA GLU A 83 -7.25 -11.80 6.14
C GLU A 83 -8.34 -12.05 7.17
N VAL A 84 -9.24 -11.07 7.31
CA VAL A 84 -10.42 -11.18 8.16
C VAL A 84 -11.62 -11.43 7.28
N LEU A 85 -12.27 -12.58 7.50
CA LEU A 85 -13.58 -12.89 6.94
C LEU A 85 -14.61 -12.87 8.07
N VAL A 86 -15.47 -11.85 8.07
CA VAL A 86 -16.67 -11.85 8.93
C VAL A 86 -17.86 -12.30 8.10
N ARG A 87 -18.62 -13.25 8.63
CA ARG A 87 -19.89 -13.70 8.07
C ARG A 87 -21.03 -13.37 9.03
N LEU A 88 -22.11 -12.78 8.51
CA LEU A 88 -23.39 -12.61 9.21
C LEU A 88 -24.42 -13.48 8.49
N ASP A 89 -25.01 -14.43 9.20
CA ASP A 89 -25.98 -15.40 8.64
C ASP A 89 -25.45 -16.08 7.36
N GLY A 90 -24.18 -16.47 7.38
CA GLY A 90 -23.47 -17.09 6.25
C GLY A 90 -23.06 -16.12 5.13
N ARG A 91 -23.47 -14.85 5.17
CA ARG A 91 -23.13 -13.82 4.16
C ARG A 91 -21.85 -13.07 4.55
N LYS A 92 -20.94 -12.88 3.60
CA LYS A 92 -19.70 -12.11 3.80
C LYS A 92 -20.01 -10.64 4.05
N LEU A 93 -19.55 -10.10 5.17
CA LEU A 93 -19.59 -8.68 5.48
C LEU A 93 -18.35 -7.98 4.90
N PRO A 94 -18.50 -7.00 3.99
CA PRO A 94 -17.37 -6.22 3.49
C PRO A 94 -16.77 -5.36 4.60
N LEU A 95 -15.46 -5.49 4.83
CA LEU A 95 -14.72 -4.71 5.83
C LEU A 95 -13.65 -3.85 5.15
N ASN A 96 -13.53 -2.60 5.58
CA ASN A 96 -12.38 -1.75 5.22
C ASN A 96 -11.15 -2.13 6.08
N ASP A 97 -9.98 -1.59 5.73
CA ASP A 97 -8.73 -1.98 6.39
C ASP A 97 -8.68 -1.59 7.87
N PHE A 98 -9.20 -0.40 8.23
CA PHE A 98 -9.31 0.00 9.64
C PHE A 98 -10.14 -0.99 10.46
N VAL A 99 -11.27 -1.48 9.93
CA VAL A 99 -12.14 -2.43 10.63
C VAL A 99 -11.49 -3.82 10.70
N LYS A 100 -10.77 -4.26 9.66
CA LYS A 100 -10.00 -5.52 9.71
C LYS A 100 -8.94 -5.46 10.82
N ASP A 101 -8.17 -4.38 10.86
CA ASP A 101 -7.11 -4.17 11.86
C ASP A 101 -7.68 -4.10 13.28
N PHE A 102 -8.81 -3.41 13.45
CA PHE A 102 -9.52 -3.35 14.71
C PHE A 102 -9.95 -4.74 15.18
N VAL A 103 -10.64 -5.51 14.34
CA VAL A 103 -11.12 -6.86 14.67
C VAL A 103 -9.96 -7.80 15.04
N VAL A 104 -8.89 -7.81 14.23
CA VAL A 104 -7.70 -8.64 14.50
C VAL A 104 -7.02 -8.22 15.78
N GLY A 105 -6.79 -6.93 15.97
CA GLY A 105 -6.13 -6.39 17.17
C GLY A 105 -6.89 -6.72 18.44
N THR A 106 -8.22 -6.58 18.43
CA THR A 106 -9.06 -6.93 19.57
C THR A 106 -9.00 -8.43 19.88
N ILE A 107 -9.18 -9.29 18.88
CA ILE A 107 -9.12 -10.75 19.06
C ILE A 107 -7.75 -11.19 19.59
N LEU A 108 -6.67 -10.72 18.98
CA LEU A 108 -5.31 -11.05 19.43
C LEU A 108 -5.02 -10.52 20.83
N GLY A 109 -5.50 -9.33 21.17
CA GLY A 109 -5.41 -8.77 22.53
C GLY A 109 -6.13 -9.64 23.56
N MET A 110 -7.35 -10.10 23.25
CA MET A 110 -8.11 -11.02 24.10
C MET A 110 -7.37 -12.34 24.29
N LEU A 111 -6.91 -12.98 23.21
CA LEU A 111 -6.19 -14.25 23.25
C LEU A 111 -4.84 -14.13 23.98
N GLY A 112 -4.17 -12.98 23.89
CA GLY A 112 -2.90 -12.71 24.58
C GLY A 112 -3.02 -12.73 26.11
N SER A 113 -4.24 -12.52 26.65
CA SER A 113 -4.49 -12.63 28.09
C SER A 113 -4.67 -14.08 28.57
N LEU A 114 -4.90 -15.03 27.65
CA LEU A 114 -5.17 -16.43 27.98
C LEU A 114 -3.87 -17.24 28.14
N ARG A 115 -3.85 -18.16 29.11
CA ARG A 115 -2.69 -19.03 29.33
C ARG A 115 -2.59 -20.12 28.26
N GLY A 116 -1.36 -20.40 27.81
CA GLY A 116 -1.05 -21.60 27.01
C GLY A 116 -1.07 -21.42 25.50
N TRP A 117 -1.48 -20.26 24.97
CA TRP A 117 -1.49 -20.00 23.53
C TRP A 117 -0.34 -19.08 23.13
N LYS A 118 0.49 -19.50 22.16
CA LYS A 118 1.55 -18.67 21.60
C LYS A 118 1.52 -18.75 20.07
N LYS A 119 1.19 -17.61 19.44
CA LYS A 119 1.24 -17.37 17.99
C LYS A 119 0.46 -18.40 17.14
N PRO A 120 -0.89 -18.40 17.21
CA PRO A 120 -1.70 -19.24 16.33
C PRO A 120 -1.46 -18.90 14.86
N ARG A 121 -1.49 -19.92 13.99
CA ARG A 121 -1.47 -19.73 12.52
C ARG A 121 -2.84 -19.37 11.96
N SER A 122 -3.92 -19.84 12.59
CA SER A 122 -5.32 -19.54 12.26
C SER A 122 -6.12 -19.41 13.56
N ILE A 123 -7.16 -18.58 13.56
CA ILE A 123 -8.09 -18.40 14.67
C ILE A 123 -9.49 -18.46 14.07
N ASP A 124 -10.28 -19.47 14.48
CA ASP A 124 -11.69 -19.59 14.14
C ASP A 124 -12.53 -19.17 15.34
N ILE A 125 -13.40 -18.18 15.16
CA ILE A 125 -14.32 -17.70 16.19
C ILE A 125 -15.74 -17.89 15.68
N HIS A 126 -16.54 -18.63 16.44
CA HIS A 126 -17.96 -18.84 16.19
C HIS A 126 -18.76 -18.27 17.35
N ILE A 127 -19.78 -17.47 17.04
CA ILE A 127 -20.65 -16.82 18.03
C ILE A 127 -22.08 -17.12 17.61
N GLU A 128 -22.85 -17.74 18.49
CA GLU A 128 -24.29 -17.96 18.33
C GLU A 128 -25.02 -17.03 19.30
N GLN A 129 -26.09 -16.40 18.83
CA GLN A 129 -26.97 -15.56 19.65
C GLN A 129 -28.36 -16.24 19.71
N GLU A 130 -28.99 -16.21 20.89
CA GLU A 130 -30.35 -16.70 21.12
C GLU A 130 -31.43 -15.80 20.49
#